data_AF-A0A970JB61-F1
#
_entry.id   AF-A0A970JB61-F1
#
_cell.length_a   1.000
_cell.length_b   1.000
_cell.length_c   1.000
_cell.angle_alpha   90.00
_cell.angle_beta   90.00
_cell.angle_gamma   90.00
#
_symmetry.space_group_name_H-M   'P 1'
#
loop_
_entity.id
_entity.type
_entity.pdbx_description
1 polymer ?
#
loop_
_entity_poly.entity_id
_entity_poly.type
_entity_poly.pdbx_seq_one_letter_code
_entity_poly.pdbx_strand_id
1 'polypeptide(L)' 'MYGACREHVEQVIEQFLFEYARAPELLMLSQAGREETLPAACLFCSQPPVYLVK' A
#
# COMPACT_ATOMS: atom_id res chain seq x y z
N MET A 1 -2.88 1.47 7.10
CA MET A 1 -1.74 1.38 6.16
C MET A 1 -1.90 0.09 5.38
N TYR A 2 -1.92 0.16 4.05
CA TYR A 2 -2.14 -1.01 3.19
C TYR A 2 -0.88 -1.32 2.38
N GLY A 3 -0.63 -2.62 2.18
CA GLY A 3 0.42 -3.08 1.29
C GLY A 3 -0.14 -3.25 -0.11
N ALA A 4 0.57 -2.78 -1.12
CA ALA A 4 0.19 -3.01 -2.51
C ALA A 4 1.38 -3.57 -3.31
N CYS A 5 1.15 -4.64 -4.08
CA CYS A 5 2.09 -5.05 -5.11
C CYS A 5 1.97 -4.10 -6.32
N ARG A 6 2.86 -4.27 -7.31
CA ARG A 6 2.84 -3.43 -8.53
C ARG A 6 1.55 -3.52 -9.33
N GLU A 7 0.88 -4.68 -9.31
CA GLU A 7 -0.33 -4.90 -10.10
C GLU A 7 -1.58 -4.31 -9.44
N HIS A 8 -1.63 -4.26 -8.11
CA HIS A 8 -2.83 -3.85 -7.38
C HIS A 8 -2.71 -2.47 -6.71
N VAL A 9 -1.66 -1.70 -7.00
CA VAL A 9 -1.45 -0.38 -6.38
C VAL A 9 -2.59 0.58 -6.65
N GLU A 10 -3.08 0.66 -7.89
CA GLU A 10 -4.21 1.52 -8.26
C GLU A 10 -5.48 1.10 -7.52
N GLN A 11 -5.75 -0.21 -7.46
CA GLN A 11 -6.90 -0.76 -6.76
C GLN A 11 -6.89 -0.44 -5.25
N VAL A 12 -5.70 -0.44 -4.62
CA VAL A 12 -5.57 -0.07 -3.20
C VAL A 12 -5.80 1.42 -3.01
N ILE A 13 -5.33 2.27 -3.93
CA ILE A 13 -5.57 3.71 -3.89
C ILE A 13 -7.06 4.02 -4.03
N GLU A 14 -7.75 3.37 -4.97
CA GLU A 14 -9.19 3.54 -5.18
C GLU A 14 -9.99 3.15 -3.94
N GLN A 15 -9.67 1.99 -3.34
CA GLN A 15 -10.31 1.57 -2.09
C GLN A 15 -10.06 2.57 -0.96
N PHE A 16 -8.83 3.08 -0.85
CA PHE A 16 -8.48 4.07 0.18
C PHE A 16 -9.25 5.39 -0.02
N LEU A 17 -9.32 5.88 -1.26
CA LEU A 17 -10.10 7.07 -1.61
C LEU A 17 -11.58 6.88 -1.27
N PHE A 18 -12.12 5.70 -1.52
CA PHE A 18 -13.50 5.37 -1.19
C PHE A 18 -13.75 5.35 0.32
N GLU A 19 -12.84 4.76 1.10
CA GLU A 19 -12.98 4.59 2.55
C GLU A 19 -12.74 5.90 3.32
N TYR A 20 -11.74 6.68 2.91
CA TYR A 20 -11.28 7.86 3.66
C TYR A 20 -11.60 9.20 2.98
N ALA A 21 -12.18 9.19 1.78
CA ALA A 21 -12.49 10.37 0.98
C ALA A 21 -11.30 11.34 0.81
N ARG A 22 -10.07 10.80 0.84
CA ARG A 22 -8.82 11.57 0.76
C ARG A 22 -7.77 10.82 -0.04
N ALA A 23 -6.87 11.56 -0.69
CA ALA A 23 -5.74 10.98 -1.39
C ALA A 23 -4.80 10.27 -0.39
N PRO A 24 -4.41 9.02 -0.65
CA PRO A 24 -3.38 8.37 0.14
C PRO A 24 -1.98 8.88 -0.22
N GLU A 25 -1.07 8.77 0.73
CA GLU A 25 0.35 8.84 0.51
C GLU A 25 0.88 7.48 0.03
N LEU A 26 1.73 7.51 -0.98
CA LEU A 26 2.30 6.30 -1.58
C LEU A 26 3.81 6.28 -1.35
N LEU A 27 4.28 5.27 -0.62
CA LEU A 27 5.70 5.09 -0.31
C LEU A 27 6.20 3.78 -0.93
N MET A 28 7.36 3.81 -1.59
CA MET A 28 8.02 2.58 -1.99
C MET A 28 8.68 1.93 -0.78
N LEU A 29 8.47 0.64 -0.58
CA LEU A 29 9.06 -0.10 0.54
C LEU A 29 10.59 -0.12 0.49
N SER A 30 11.19 0.05 -0.69
CA SER A 30 12.63 0.25 -0.84
C SER A 30 13.14 1.53 -0.18
N GLN A 31 12.26 2.50 0.09
CA GLN A 31 12.55 3.78 0.72
C GLN A 31 11.95 3.90 2.13
N ALA A 32 11.02 3.01 2.52
CA ALA A 32 10.48 2.96 3.86
C ALA A 32 11.57 2.51 4.84
N GLY A 33 11.88 3.35 5.83
CA GLY A 33 12.81 3.00 6.89
C GLY A 33 12.36 1.76 7.65
N ARG A 34 13.31 1.02 8.23
CA ARG A 34 13.09 -0.21 9.04
C ARG A 34 12.12 -0.07 10.22
N GLU A 35 11.67 1.15 10.53
CA GLU A 35 10.85 1.50 11.68
C GLU A 35 9.34 1.46 11.41
N GLU A 36 8.91 1.47 10.15
CA GLU A 36 7.48 1.36 9.82
C GLU A 36 7.03 -0.11 9.81
N THR A 37 5.87 -0.41 10.41
CA THR A 37 5.30 -1.77 10.44
C THR A 37 4.79 -2.10 9.04
N LEU A 38 5.64 -2.73 8.23
CA LEU A 38 5.32 -3.01 6.84
C LEU A 38 4.33 -4.18 6.76
N PRO A 39 3.26 -4.05 5.95
CA PRO A 39 2.36 -5.16 5.67
C PRO A 39 3.13 -6.30 5.00
N ALA A 40 2.85 -7.54 5.40
CA ALA A 40 3.55 -8.72 4.92
C ALA A 40 3.13 -9.13 3.49
N ALA A 41 1.95 -8.70 3.04
CA ALA A 41 1.37 -9.06 1.75
C ALA A 41 0.58 -7.87 1.16
N CYS A 42 0.32 -7.94 -0.15
CA CYS A 42 -0.62 -7.05 -0.80
C CYS A 42 -2.04 -7.25 -0.24
N LEU A 43 -2.84 -6.18 -0.21
CA LEU A 43 -4.23 -6.20 0.24
C LEU A 43 -5.11 -7.13 -0.61
N PHE A 44 -4.83 -7.25 -1.91
CA PHE A 44 -5.67 -7.98 -2.87
C PHE A 44 -5.10 -9.34 -3.31
N CYS A 45 -3.84 -9.61 -3.01
CA CYS A 45 -3.22 -10.88 -3.36
C CYS A 45 -2.11 -11.25 -2.38
N SER A 46 -1.66 -12.50 -2.41
CA SER A 46 -0.59 -12.99 -1.52
C SER A 46 0.81 -12.60 -1.96
N GLN A 47 0.97 -11.70 -2.94
CA GLN A 47 2.29 -11.25 -3.38
C GLN A 47 2.91 -10.29 -2.36
N PRO A 48 4.26 -10.26 -2.28
CA PRO A 48 4.95 -9.28 -1.45
C PRO A 48 4.59 -7.86 -1.91
N PRO A 49 4.26 -6.95 -0.99
CA PRO A 49 3.98 -5.59 -1.35
C PRO A 49 5.26 -4.90 -1.82
N VAL A 50 5.10 -3.87 -2.64
CA VAL A 50 6.17 -2.98 -3.12
C VAL A 50 5.90 -1.54 -2.70
N TYR A 51 4.62 -1.21 -2.53
CA TYR A 51 4.14 0.08 -2.09
C TYR A 51 3.42 -0.02 -0.74
N LEU A 52 3.57 1.02 0.06
CA LEU A 52 2.81 1.28 1.26
C LEU A 52 1.86 2.45 0.98
N VAL A 53 0.58 2.26 1.28
CA VAL A 53 -0.49 3.24 1.08
C VAL A 53 -1.00 3.68 2.47
N LYS A 54 -0.90 4.98 2.80
CA LYS A 54 -1.28 5.54 4.12
C LYS A 54 -1.98 6.90 4.09
#